data_AF-A0A9J6F198-F1
#
_entry.id   AF-A0A9J6F198-F1
#
_cell.length_a   1.000
_cell.length_b   1.000
_cell.length_c   1.000
_cell.angle_alpha   90.00
_cell.angle_beta   90.00
_cell.angle_gamma   90.00
#
_symmetry.space_group_name_H-M   'P 1'
#
loop_
_entity.id
_entity.type
_entity.pdbx_description
1 polymer ?
#
loop_
_entity_poly.entity_id
_entity_poly.type
_entity_poly.pdbx_seq_one_letter_code
_entity_poly.pdbx_strand_id
1 'polypeptide(L)'
;MQDGTLLLEADVGFSNLTGQWRWWAQLLGAGPSGDASLGVQGLSLHLRLALPLQDGHSPTVLGPMRLEALELRDIGQVWLNLGGLGTFDFLLEALVNLVTNMFKWSLAEAALGTVAVALRTEIAQLPPFELR
;
A
#
# COMPACT_ATOMS: atom_id res chain seq x y z
N MET A 1 16.68 34.28 -11.79
CA MET A 1 16.74 33.09 -12.66
C MET A 1 15.77 32.09 -12.05
N GLN A 2 14.85 31.52 -12.82
CA GLN A 2 13.82 30.63 -12.27
C GLN A 2 14.44 29.24 -12.11
N ASP A 3 14.75 28.87 -10.87
CA ASP A 3 15.03 27.48 -10.50
C ASP A 3 13.78 26.65 -10.82
N GLY A 4 13.82 25.93 -11.93
CA GLY A 4 12.71 25.08 -12.33
C GLY A 4 12.78 23.73 -11.61
N THR A 5 11.64 23.20 -11.20
CA THR A 5 11.52 21.83 -10.70
C THR A 5 10.56 21.07 -11.60
N LEU A 6 10.99 19.92 -12.13
CA LEU A 6 10.10 19.00 -12.81
C LEU A 6 9.36 18.18 -11.76
N LEU A 7 8.03 18.22 -11.78
CA LEU A 7 7.16 17.42 -10.92
C LEU A 7 6.60 16.24 -11.72
N LEU A 8 6.69 15.04 -11.14
CA LEU A 8 6.08 13.82 -11.66
C LEU A 8 5.04 13.34 -10.65
N GLU A 9 3.81 13.17 -11.12
CA GLU A 9 2.71 12.64 -10.32
C GLU A 9 2.19 11.35 -10.95
N ALA A 10 1.89 10.36 -10.11
CA ALA A 10 1.32 9.10 -10.53
C ALA A 10 0.38 8.54 -9.45
N ASP A 11 -0.69 7.88 -9.88
CA ASP A 11 -1.50 7.06 -9.01
C ASP A 11 -1.16 5.59 -9.26
N VAL A 12 -0.78 4.88 -8.21
CA VAL A 12 -0.39 3.46 -8.26
C VAL A 12 -1.25 2.66 -7.30
N GLY A 13 -1.65 1.46 -7.69
CA GLY A 13 -2.61 0.73 -6.89
C GLY A 13 -2.94 -0.66 -7.38
N PHE A 14 -3.78 -1.35 -6.60
CA PHE A 14 -4.31 -2.66 -6.92
C PHE A 14 -5.82 -2.57 -7.06
N SER A 15 -6.34 -3.08 -8.18
CA SER A 15 -7.79 -3.18 -8.38
C SER A 15 -8.41 -4.21 -7.45
N ASN A 16 -7.76 -5.38 -7.32
CA ASN A 16 -8.18 -6.47 -6.44
C ASN A 16 -6.98 -7.08 -5.72
N LEU A 17 -7.05 -7.14 -4.40
CA LEU A 17 -6.15 -7.92 -3.56
C LEU A 17 -6.95 -9.02 -2.88
N THR A 18 -6.53 -10.26 -3.03
CA THR A 18 -7.20 -11.42 -2.43
C THR A 18 -6.21 -12.22 -1.60
N GLY A 19 -6.62 -12.64 -0.41
CA GLY A 19 -5.86 -13.53 0.46
C GLY A 19 -6.72 -14.73 0.87
N GLN A 20 -6.09 -15.89 1.02
CA GLN A 20 -6.73 -17.10 1.53
C GLN A 20 -5.79 -17.77 2.52
N TRP A 21 -6.33 -18.20 3.66
CA TRP A 21 -5.56 -18.91 4.68
C TRP A 21 -6.43 -19.90 5.44
N ARG A 22 -5.77 -20.88 6.06
CA ARG A 22 -6.39 -21.80 7.02
C ARG A 22 -6.15 -21.29 8.43
N TRP A 23 -7.13 -21.46 9.30
CA TRP A 23 -7.04 -21.03 10.69
C TRP A 23 -7.51 -22.13 11.64
N TRP A 24 -7.02 -22.09 12.87
CA TRP A 24 -7.47 -22.93 13.97
C TRP A 24 -7.40 -22.12 15.26
N ALA A 25 -8.34 -22.37 16.17
CA ALA A 25 -8.32 -21.88 17.54
C ALA A 25 -8.40 -23.07 18.48
N GLN A 26 -7.78 -22.96 19.66
CA GLN A 26 -7.79 -24.03 20.65
C GLN A 26 -8.30 -23.49 21.99
N LEU A 27 -9.31 -24.15 22.55
CA LEU A 27 -9.85 -23.91 23.88
C LEU A 27 -9.99 -25.25 24.62
N LEU A 28 -9.28 -25.42 25.74
CA LEU A 28 -9.39 -26.62 26.59
C LEU A 28 -9.21 -27.95 25.84
N GLY A 29 -8.31 -27.98 24.85
CA GLY A 29 -7.94 -29.21 24.13
C GLY A 29 -8.73 -29.48 22.84
N ALA A 30 -9.78 -28.73 22.55
CA ALA A 30 -10.51 -28.78 21.28
C ALA A 30 -10.76 -27.36 20.76
N GLY A 31 -11.10 -27.19 19.49
CA GLY A 31 -11.52 -25.88 19.01
C GLY A 31 -11.78 -25.81 17.53
N PRO A 32 -12.42 -24.72 17.09
CA PRO A 32 -12.82 -24.56 15.71
C PRO A 32 -11.62 -24.38 14.80
N SER A 33 -11.77 -24.83 13.56
CA SER A 33 -10.79 -24.61 12.50
C SER A 33 -11.53 -24.51 11.18
N GLY A 34 -10.92 -23.83 10.21
CA GLY A 34 -11.51 -23.69 8.90
C GLY A 34 -10.66 -22.85 7.97
N ASP A 35 -11.33 -22.33 6.96
CA ASP A 35 -10.74 -21.49 5.93
C ASP A 35 -11.21 -20.05 6.11
N ALA A 36 -10.36 -19.13 5.71
CA ALA A 36 -10.63 -17.71 5.70
C ALA A 36 -10.19 -17.13 4.36
N SER A 37 -10.99 -16.21 3.84
CA SER A 37 -10.64 -15.45 2.65
C SER A 37 -10.88 -13.97 2.88
N LEU A 38 -9.95 -13.16 2.44
CA LEU A 38 -10.06 -11.71 2.42
C LEU A 38 -10.05 -11.24 0.97
N GLY A 39 -10.88 -10.26 0.66
CA GLY A 39 -10.69 -9.46 -0.51
C GLY A 39 -10.74 -7.97 -0.20
N VAL A 40 -9.94 -7.22 -0.96
CA VAL A 40 -9.88 -5.76 -0.93
C VAL A 40 -10.02 -5.29 -2.37
N GLN A 41 -11.05 -4.49 -2.61
CA GLN A 41 -11.29 -3.82 -3.88
C GLN A 41 -10.79 -2.39 -3.79
N GLY A 42 -9.94 -2.01 -4.72
CA GLY A 42 -9.38 -0.67 -4.79
C GLY A 42 -8.44 -0.40 -3.62
N LEU A 43 -7.15 -0.37 -3.91
CA LEU A 43 -6.15 0.26 -3.07
C LEU A 43 -5.36 1.19 -3.98
N SER A 44 -5.42 2.49 -3.77
CA SER A 44 -4.73 3.48 -4.58
C SER A 44 -3.89 4.38 -3.70
N LEU A 45 -2.64 4.56 -4.11
CA LEU A 45 -1.69 5.50 -3.53
C LEU A 45 -1.41 6.59 -4.55
N HIS A 46 -1.34 7.83 -4.09
CA HIS A 46 -0.86 8.96 -4.87
C HIS A 46 0.61 9.20 -4.57
N LEU A 47 1.41 9.34 -5.62
CA LEU A 47 2.84 9.57 -5.58
C LEU A 47 3.16 10.90 -6.24
N ARG A 48 3.98 11.73 -5.59
CA ARG A 48 4.62 12.91 -6.18
C ARG A 48 6.13 12.89 -5.99
N LEU A 49 6.85 13.03 -7.10
CA LEU A 49 8.31 13.11 -7.17
C LEU A 49 8.72 14.48 -7.71
N ALA A 50 9.78 15.05 -7.15
CA ALA A 50 10.39 16.29 -7.62
C ALA A 50 11.81 16.06 -8.13
N LEU A 51 12.12 16.66 -9.27
CA LEU A 51 13.43 16.66 -9.90
C LEU A 51 13.86 18.12 -10.12
N PRO A 52 14.71 18.68 -9.24
CA PRO A 52 15.17 20.05 -9.40
C PRO A 52 16.06 20.15 -10.65
N LEU A 53 15.90 21.20 -11.45
CA LEU A 53 16.81 21.50 -12.55
C LEU A 53 18.06 22.17 -11.97
N GLN A 54 19.24 21.68 -12.34
CA GLN A 54 20.50 22.32 -11.97
C GLN A 54 20.88 23.35 -13.02
N ASP A 55 20.74 24.63 -12.65
CA ASP A 55 21.16 25.75 -13.48
C ASP A 55 22.70 25.80 -13.59
N GLY A 56 23.20 26.22 -14.76
CA GLY A 56 24.64 26.46 -14.99
C GLY A 56 25.41 25.35 -15.71
N HIS A 57 24.78 24.22 -16.01
CA HIS A 57 25.35 23.18 -16.88
C HIS A 57 24.63 23.19 -18.24
N SER A 58 25.41 23.10 -19.32
CA SER A 58 24.90 22.91 -20.69
C SER A 58 25.46 21.57 -21.18
N PRO A 59 24.64 20.51 -21.33
CA PRO A 59 23.18 20.48 -21.23
C PRO A 59 22.63 20.64 -19.80
N THR A 60 21.35 21.05 -19.69
CA THR A 60 20.63 21.12 -18.41
C THR A 60 20.59 19.74 -17.75
N VAL A 61 20.99 19.67 -16.48
CA VAL A 61 21.05 18.42 -15.72
C VAL A 61 19.93 18.42 -14.68
N LEU A 62 19.23 17.30 -14.54
CA LEU A 62 18.31 17.08 -13.43
C LEU A 62 19.11 16.69 -12.18
N GLY A 63 18.87 17.41 -11.10
CA GLY A 63 19.36 17.07 -9.77
C GLY A 63 18.70 15.82 -9.19
N PRO A 64 19.12 15.42 -7.98
CA PRO A 64 18.67 14.18 -7.38
C PRO A 64 17.16 14.18 -7.21
N MET A 65 16.50 13.14 -7.72
CA MET A 65 15.08 12.92 -7.56
C MET A 65 14.73 12.81 -6.06
N ARG A 66 13.61 13.42 -5.66
CA ARG A 66 13.11 13.38 -4.28
C ARG A 66 11.66 12.96 -4.25
N LEU A 67 11.34 12.10 -3.29
CA LEU A 67 9.95 11.80 -2.95
C LEU A 67 9.36 12.98 -2.18
N GLU A 68 8.40 13.68 -2.77
CA GLU A 68 7.71 14.79 -2.12
C GLU A 68 6.47 14.35 -1.36
N ALA A 69 5.66 13.48 -1.97
CA ALA A 69 4.44 12.98 -1.36
C ALA A 69 4.23 11.51 -1.70
N LEU A 70 3.76 10.76 -0.72
CA LEU A 70 3.21 9.42 -0.89
C LEU A 70 2.04 9.30 0.07
N GLU A 71 0.83 9.25 -0.48
CA GLU A 71 -0.40 9.32 0.29
C GLU A 71 -1.39 8.25 -0.14
N LEU A 72 -2.20 7.77 0.80
CA LEU A 72 -3.32 6.89 0.47
C LEU A 72 -4.40 7.74 -0.21
N ARG A 73 -4.67 7.46 -1.49
CA ARG A 73 -5.73 8.12 -2.24
C ARG A 73 -7.08 7.48 -1.96
N ASP A 74 -7.14 6.16 -2.04
CA ASP A 74 -8.37 5.41 -1.82
C ASP A 74 -8.11 4.00 -1.31
N ILE A 75 -9.05 3.52 -0.51
CA ILE A 75 -9.18 2.12 -0.17
C ILE A 75 -10.67 1.77 -0.16
N GLY A 76 -11.08 0.94 -1.11
CA GLY A 76 -12.48 0.62 -1.33
C GLY A 76 -13.02 -0.40 -0.34
N GLN A 77 -13.74 -1.37 -0.86
CA GLN A 77 -14.43 -2.37 -0.04
C GLN A 77 -13.45 -3.44 0.44
N VAL A 78 -13.56 -3.78 1.72
CA VAL A 78 -12.84 -4.90 2.34
C VAL A 78 -13.90 -5.91 2.80
N TRP A 79 -13.78 -7.16 2.38
CA TRP A 79 -14.62 -8.24 2.85
C TRP A 79 -13.79 -9.38 3.40
N LEU A 80 -14.30 -10.00 4.45
CA LEU A 80 -13.71 -11.17 5.09
C LEU A 80 -14.77 -12.26 5.17
N ASN A 81 -14.46 -13.43 4.64
CA ASN A 81 -15.24 -14.64 4.83
C ASN A 81 -14.48 -15.56 5.77
N LEU A 82 -15.14 -16.01 6.83
CA LEU A 82 -14.60 -16.97 7.80
C LEU A 82 -15.52 -18.20 7.81
N GLY A 83 -14.97 -19.37 7.48
CA GLY A 83 -15.64 -20.65 7.64
C GLY A 83 -15.07 -21.41 8.84
N GLY A 84 -15.87 -22.30 9.43
CA GLY A 84 -15.41 -23.23 10.47
C GLY A 84 -15.60 -22.78 11.92
N LEU A 85 -16.43 -21.76 12.18
CA LEU A 85 -16.75 -21.28 13.54
C LEU A 85 -17.74 -22.19 14.29
N GLY A 86 -18.60 -22.92 13.59
CA GLY A 86 -19.50 -23.92 14.18
C GLY A 86 -20.48 -23.28 15.17
N THR A 87 -20.50 -23.75 16.42
CA THR A 87 -21.40 -23.20 17.45
C THR A 87 -21.18 -21.71 17.75
N PHE A 88 -20.04 -21.13 17.32
CA PHE A 88 -19.69 -19.72 17.53
C PHE A 88 -20.10 -18.79 16.37
N ASP A 89 -20.91 -19.26 15.42
CA ASP A 89 -21.37 -18.45 14.28
C ASP A 89 -22.06 -17.14 14.71
N PHE A 90 -22.66 -17.09 15.91
CA PHE A 90 -23.26 -15.87 16.46
C PHE A 90 -22.26 -14.71 16.68
N LEU A 91 -20.96 -14.98 16.78
CA LEU A 91 -19.91 -13.97 16.92
C LEU A 91 -19.36 -13.49 15.57
N LEU A 92 -19.71 -14.16 14.46
CA LEU A 92 -19.09 -13.97 13.16
C LEU A 92 -19.20 -12.52 12.68
N GLU A 93 -20.38 -11.92 12.75
CA GLU A 93 -20.61 -10.56 12.26
C GLU A 93 -19.75 -9.53 13.00
N ALA A 94 -19.68 -9.63 14.34
CA ALA A 94 -18.86 -8.73 15.16
C ALA A 94 -17.37 -8.89 14.86
N LEU A 95 -16.89 -10.14 14.73
CA LEU A 95 -15.50 -10.44 14.39
C LEU A 95 -15.15 -9.95 12.98
N VAL A 96 -16.01 -10.20 11.99
CA VAL A 96 -15.81 -9.75 10.60
C VAL A 96 -15.73 -8.23 10.55
N ASN A 97 -16.65 -7.52 11.19
CA ASN A 97 -16.65 -6.04 11.20
C ASN A 97 -15.40 -5.48 11.90
N LEU A 98 -14.98 -6.06 13.02
CA LEU A 98 -13.78 -5.64 13.72
C LEU A 98 -12.52 -5.87 12.86
N VAL A 99 -12.36 -7.09 12.33
CA VAL A 99 -11.18 -7.47 11.55
C VAL A 99 -11.11 -6.68 10.25
N THR A 100 -12.21 -6.52 9.51
CA THR A 100 -12.21 -5.76 8.25
C THR A 100 -11.84 -4.30 8.45
N ASN A 101 -12.36 -3.65 9.49
CA ASN A 101 -12.01 -2.27 9.83
C ASN A 101 -10.53 -2.14 10.20
N MET A 102 -10.01 -3.03 11.04
CA MET A 102 -8.59 -3.07 11.40
C MET A 102 -7.71 -3.33 10.17
N PHE A 103 -8.11 -4.27 9.31
CA PHE A 103 -7.36 -4.68 8.14
C PHE A 103 -7.25 -3.55 7.11
N LYS A 104 -8.32 -2.77 6.94
CA LYS A 104 -8.33 -1.59 6.05
C LYS A 104 -7.18 -0.63 6.40
N TRP A 105 -7.05 -0.28 7.68
CA TRP A 105 -5.99 0.61 8.15
C TRP A 105 -4.60 -0.03 8.03
N SER A 106 -4.46 -1.27 8.50
CA SER A 106 -3.17 -1.97 8.46
C SER A 106 -2.65 -2.17 7.03
N LEU A 107 -3.53 -2.47 6.08
CA LEU A 107 -3.16 -2.62 4.67
C LEU A 107 -2.69 -1.30 4.07
N ALA A 108 -3.39 -0.20 4.34
CA ALA A 108 -3.00 1.12 3.86
C ALA A 108 -1.60 1.50 4.36
N GLU A 109 -1.35 1.31 5.66
CA GLU A 109 -0.07 1.63 6.28
C GLU A 109 1.06 0.73 5.76
N ALA A 110 0.80 -0.57 5.62
CA ALA A 110 1.76 -1.51 5.04
C ALA A 110 2.09 -1.15 3.58
N ALA A 111 1.08 -0.85 2.76
CA ALA A 111 1.27 -0.48 1.37
C ALA A 111 2.09 0.82 1.24
N LEU A 112 1.75 1.86 2.02
CA LEU A 112 2.52 3.10 2.08
C LEU A 112 3.97 2.84 2.48
N GLY A 113 4.19 2.07 3.55
CA GLY A 113 5.52 1.73 4.04
C GLY A 113 6.35 0.99 3.00
N THR A 114 5.79 -0.07 2.40
CA THR A 114 6.47 -0.88 1.38
C THR A 114 6.82 -0.05 0.15
N VAL A 115 5.88 0.74 -0.37
CA VAL A 115 6.12 1.59 -1.55
C VAL A 115 7.14 2.68 -1.23
N ALA A 116 7.07 3.31 -0.06
CA ALA A 116 8.06 4.31 0.36
C ALA A 116 9.47 3.72 0.41
N VAL A 117 9.63 2.52 0.98
CA VAL A 117 10.93 1.84 1.06
C VAL A 117 11.45 1.52 -0.34
N ALA A 118 10.63 0.90 -1.18
CA ALA A 118 11.01 0.55 -2.55
C ALA A 118 11.45 1.80 -3.35
N LEU A 119 10.65 2.87 -3.32
CA LEU A 119 10.97 4.12 -4.00
C LEU A 119 12.27 4.74 -3.49
N ARG A 120 12.48 4.80 -2.17
CA ARG A 120 13.74 5.33 -1.61
C ARG A 120 14.95 4.52 -2.05
N THR A 121 14.83 3.20 -2.10
CA THR A 121 15.89 2.30 -2.54
C THR A 121 16.22 2.49 -4.01
N GLU A 122 15.21 2.63 -4.88
CA GLU A 122 15.41 2.88 -6.32
C GLU A 122 15.97 4.27 -6.57
N ILE A 123 15.40 5.32 -5.95
CA ILE A 123 15.86 6.72 -6.10
C ILE A 123 17.34 6.85 -5.70
N ALA A 124 17.77 6.16 -4.64
CA ALA A 124 19.17 6.19 -4.18
C ALA A 124 20.16 5.58 -5.19
N GLN A 125 19.69 4.78 -6.15
CA GLN A 125 20.51 4.12 -7.17
C GLN A 125 20.51 4.86 -8.51
N LEU A 126 19.63 5.86 -8.69
CA LEU A 126 19.52 6.57 -9.96
C LEU A 126 20.69 7.55 -10.17
N PRO A 127 21.34 7.54 -11.34
CA PRO A 127 22.32 8.54 -11.70
C PRO A 127 21.66 9.90 -12.02
N PRO A 128 22.43 11.00 -12.07
CA PRO A 128 21.95 12.26 -12.60
C PRO A 128 21.47 12.09 -14.05
N PHE A 129 20.35 12.71 -14.41
CA PHE A 129 19.81 12.64 -15.77
C PHE A 129 20.21 13.91 -16.54
N GLU A 130 20.76 13.73 -17.74
CA GLU A 130 21.02 14.84 -18.67
C GLU A 130 19.84 15.00 -19.63
N LEU A 131 19.31 16.22 -19.75
CA LEU A 131 18.29 16.55 -20.75
C LEU A 131 19.00 16.90 -22.07
N ARG A 132 18.86 16.04 -23.08
CA ARG A 132 19.41 16.26 -24.44
C ARG A 132 18.55 17.19 -25.29
#